data_AF-A0A7C1AMV6-F1
#
_entry.id   AF-A0A7C1AMV6-F1
#
_cell.length_a   1.000
_cell.length_b   1.000
_cell.length_c   1.000
_cell.angle_alpha   90.00
_cell.angle_beta   90.00
_cell.angle_gamma   90.00
#
_symmetry.space_group_name_H-M   'P 1'
#
loop_
_entity.id
_entity.type
_entity.pdbx_description
1 polymer ?
#
loop_
_entity_poly.entity_id
_entity_poly.type
_entity_poly.pdbx_seq_one_letter_code
_entity_poly.pdbx_strand_id
1 'polypeptide(L)' 'MIEEIVGNSSCLIALERINKLKILNESFEKVIIPRAVEREFGKRIDWLTVNEVQNISVVTSLNIQIGDGESEAIAH' A
#
# COMPACT_ATOMS: atom_id res chain seq x y z
N MET A 1 -10.75 -15.77 -10.61
CA MET A 1 -9.34 -15.45 -10.30
C MET A 1 -9.42 -14.35 -9.29
N ILE A 2 -8.89 -14.56 -8.09
CA ILE A 2 -8.87 -13.55 -7.04
C ILE A 2 -7.50 -12.91 -7.13
N GLU A 3 -7.42 -11.67 -7.62
CA GLU A 3 -6.17 -10.92 -7.62
C GLU A 3 -6.29 -9.81 -6.58
N GLU A 4 -6.15 -10.22 -5.32
CA GLU A 4 -5.86 -9.32 -4.21
C GLU A 4 -4.40 -8.87 -4.33
N ILE A 5 -4.15 -7.57 -4.23
CA ILE A 5 -2.80 -7.01 -4.26
C ILE A 5 -2.52 -6.16 -3.02
N VAL A 6 -1.24 -6.06 -2.67
CA VAL A 6 -0.74 -5.11 -1.66
C VAL A 6 -0.11 -3.92 -2.38
N GLY A 7 -0.63 -2.73 -2.11
CA GLY A 7 -0.18 -1.47 -2.67
C GLY A 7 0.91 -0.81 -1.84
N ASN A 8 1.79 -0.11 -2.55
CA ASN A 8 2.90 0.66 -2.02
C ASN A 8 2.62 2.17 -2.26
N SER A 9 3.08 3.02 -1.33
CA SER A 9 2.95 4.48 -1.40
C SER A 9 3.51 5.07 -2.70
N SER A 10 4.69 4.66 -3.14
CA SER A 10 5.33 5.07 -4.39
C SER A 10 4.41 4.81 -5.60
N CYS A 11 3.79 3.64 -5.67
CA CYS A 11 2.84 3.29 -6.74
C CYS A 11 1.58 4.16 -6.70
N LEU A 12 0.98 4.33 -5.51
CA LEU A 12 -0.22 5.15 -5.35
C LEU A 12 0.04 6.62 -5.70
N ILE A 13 1.13 7.19 -5.19
CA ILE A 13 1.51 8.58 -5.45
C ILE A 13 1.76 8.79 -6.95
N ALA A 14 2.49 7.87 -7.60
CA ALA A 14 2.78 7.97 -9.03
C ALA A 14 1.50 7.93 -9.88
N LEU A 15 0.61 6.98 -9.62
CA LEU A 15 -0.64 6.84 -10.36
C LEU A 15 -1.61 8.00 -10.12
N GLU A 16 -1.66 8.51 -8.89
CA GLU A 16 -2.47 9.68 -8.55
C GLU A 16 -1.98 10.93 -9.28
N ARG A 17 -0.66 11.16 -9.33
CA ARG A 17 -0.06 12.32 -10.03
C ARG A 17 -0.41 12.36 -11.52
N ILE A 18 -0.62 11.22 -12.14
CA ILE A 18 -1.00 11.11 -13.56
C ILE A 18 -2.51 10.90 -13.77
N ASN A 19 -3.34 11.02 -12.73
CA ASN A 19 -4.79 10.79 -12.75
C ASN A 19 -5.18 9.38 -13.26
N LYS A 20 -4.38 8.36 -12.93
CA LYS A 20 -4.61 6.96 -13.31
C LYS A 20 -4.83 6.02 -12.12
N LEU A 21 -4.98 6.53 -10.90
CA LEU A 21 -5.17 5.70 -9.70
C LEU A 21 -6.31 4.68 -9.83
N LYS A 22 -7.39 5.04 -10.52
CA LYS A 22 -8.57 4.19 -10.75
C LYS A 22 -8.26 2.87 -11.45
N ILE A 23 -7.16 2.79 -12.21
CA ILE A 23 -6.75 1.55 -12.89
C ILE A 23 -6.59 0.37 -11.92
N LEU A 24 -6.19 0.66 -10.66
CA LEU A 24 -6.03 -0.39 -9.64
C LEU A 24 -7.37 -1.01 -9.27
N ASN A 25 -8.41 -0.21 -9.05
CA ASN A 25 -9.76 -0.69 -8.73
C ASN A 25 -10.49 -1.32 -9.95
N GLU A 26 -10.04 -1.02 -11.16
CA GLU A 26 -10.58 -1.62 -12.39
C GLU A 26 -9.89 -2.94 -12.76
N SER A 27 -8.65 -3.14 -12.29
CA SER A 27 -7.82 -4.31 -12.64
C SER A 27 -7.84 -5.39 -11.55
N PHE A 28 -8.04 -5.00 -10.30
CA PHE A 28 -7.94 -5.90 -9.14
C PHE A 28 -9.25 -5.90 -8.34
N GLU A 29 -9.65 -7.07 -7.86
CA GLU A 29 -10.86 -7.20 -7.02
C GLU A 29 -10.69 -6.51 -5.67
N LYS A 30 -9.45 -6.50 -5.15
CA LYS A 30 -9.14 -5.92 -3.86
C LYS A 30 -7.72 -5.37 -3.83
N VAL A 31 -7.61 -4.12 -3.42
CA VAL A 31 -6.34 -3.43 -3.23
C VAL A 31 -6.20 -3.12 -1.76
N ILE A 32 -5.24 -3.78 -1.12
CA ILE A 32 -4.92 -3.58 0.29
C ILE A 32 -3.72 -2.67 0.39
N ILE A 33 -3.70 -1.79 1.38
CA ILE A 33 -2.52 -1.04 1.76
C ILE A 33 -2.28 -1.13 3.26
N PRO A 34 -1.01 -1.16 3.70
CA PRO A 34 -0.69 -0.96 5.10
C PRO A 34 -0.98 0.46 5.60
N ARG A 35 -1.06 0.61 6.92
CA ARG A 35 -1.28 1.90 7.57
C ARG A 35 -0.19 2.92 7.24
N ALA A 36 1.08 2.52 7.19
CA ALA A 36 2.16 3.43 6.81
C ALA A 36 1.99 3.96 5.38
N VAL A 37 1.55 3.10 4.45
CA VAL A 37 1.28 3.48 3.06
C VAL A 37 0.12 4.49 2.97
N GLU A 38 -0.97 4.29 3.73
CA GLU A 38 -2.07 5.27 3.80
C GLU A 38 -1.58 6.64 4.28
N ARG A 39 -0.76 6.65 5.34
CA ARG A 39 -0.14 7.87 5.90
C ARG A 39 0.74 8.59 4.89
N GLU A 40 1.62 7.87 4.19
CA GLU A 40 2.52 8.44 3.20
C GLU A 40 1.78 8.95 1.96
N PHE A 41 0.74 8.24 1.53
CA PHE A 41 -0.11 8.67 0.42
C PHE A 41 -0.90 9.95 0.76
N GLY A 42 -1.28 10.12 2.03
CA GLY A 42 -1.90 11.34 2.55
C GLY A 42 -3.33 11.58 2.07
N LYS A 43 -3.96 10.57 1.45
CA LYS A 43 -5.34 10.61 0.97
C LYS A 43 -6.05 9.32 1.37
N ARG A 44 -7.33 9.47 1.73
CA ARG A 44 -8.22 8.32 1.97
C ARG A 44 -9.06 8.07 0.73
N ILE A 45 -9.08 6.83 0.27
CA ILE A 45 -9.81 6.41 -0.93
C ILE A 45 -10.70 5.23 -0.55
N ASP A 46 -11.99 5.33 -0.84
CA ASP A 46 -13.01 4.41 -0.29
C ASP A 46 -12.82 2.95 -0.71
N TRP A 47 -12.26 2.70 -1.90
CA TRP A 47 -12.04 1.34 -2.40
C TRP A 47 -10.70 0.73 -1.96
N LEU A 48 -9.82 1.50 -1.30
CA LEU A 48 -8.59 0.96 -0.70
C LEU A 48 -8.91 0.35 0.66
N THR A 49 -8.50 -0.90 0.86
CA THR A 49 -8.60 -1.56 2.18
C THR A 49 -7.33 -1.26 2.96
N VAL A 50 -7.46 -0.71 4.17
CA VAL A 50 -6.30 -0.44 5.04
C VAL A 50 -6.18 -1.53 6.10
N ASN A 51 -5.02 -2.16 6.17
CA ASN A 51 -4.71 -3.20 7.16
C ASN A 51 -3.51 -2.80 8.03
N GLU A 52 -3.53 -3.22 9.29
CA GLU A 52 -2.39 -3.09 10.20
C GLU A 52 -1.47 -4.31 10.03
N VAL A 53 -0.17 -4.09 9.88
CA VAL A 53 0.81 -5.19 9.80
C VAL A 53 1.01 -5.81 11.18
N GLN A 54 0.96 -7.14 11.25
CA GLN A 54 1.12 -7.86 12.52
C GLN A 54 2.59 -8.20 12.83
N ASN A 55 3.42 -8.40 11.80
CA ASN A 55 4.81 -8.82 11.98
C ASN A 55 5.78 -7.64 12.13
N ILE A 56 5.66 -6.96 13.28
CA ILE A 56 6.45 -5.76 13.60
C ILE A 56 7.97 -6.03 13.57
N SER A 57 8.41 -7.26 13.89
CA SER A 57 9.83 -7.63 13.85
C SER A 57 10.40 -7.59 12.42
N VAL A 58 9.63 -8.04 11.43
CA VAL A 58 10.02 -7.95 10.02
C VAL A 58 10.01 -6.50 9.54
N VAL A 59 8.95 -5.74 9.88
CA VAL A 59 8.87 -4.30 9.56
C VAL A 59 10.09 -3.56 10.10
N THR A 60 10.43 -3.77 11.38
CA THR A 60 11.57 -3.10 12.03
C THR A 60 12.89 -3.43 11.34
N SER A 61 13.07 -4.69 10.91
CA SER A 61 14.30 -5.15 10.26
C SER A 61 14.45 -4.56 8.86
N LEU A 62 13.35 -4.47 8.10
CA LEU A 62 13.34 -3.89 6.75
C LEU A 62 13.48 -2.36 6.76
N ASN A 63 12.91 -1.69 7.76
CA ASN A 63 12.85 -0.23 7.83
C ASN A 63 14.24 0.44 7.85
N ILE A 64 15.26 -0.27 8.34
CA ILE A 64 16.66 0.18 8.30
C ILE A 64 17.12 0.52 6.87
N GLN A 65 16.49 -0.06 5.84
CA GLN A 65 16.89 0.06 4.44
C GLN A 65 15.88 0.79 3.55
N ILE A 66 14.57 0.61 3.76
CA ILE A 66 13.55 0.96 2.74
C ILE A 66 12.41 1.88 3.22
N GLY A 67 12.35 2.24 4.51
CA GLY A 67 11.32 3.13 5.07
C GLY A 67 10.01 2.43 5.45
N ASP A 68 9.14 3.14 6.18
CA ASP A 68 7.93 2.60 6.82
C ASP A 68 6.96 1.97 5.80
N GLY A 69 6.53 2.72 4.78
CA GLY A 69 5.53 2.25 3.80
C GLY A 69 5.98 1.02 3.01
N GLU A 70 7.23 1.00 2.56
CA GLU A 70 7.83 -0.13 1.84
C GLU A 70 7.98 -1.36 2.74
N SER A 71 8.43 -1.15 3.99
CA SER A 71 8.62 -2.23 4.96
C SER A 71 7.30 -2.88 5.34
N GLU A 72 6.27 -2.09 5.56
CA GLU A 72 4.94 -2.61 5.85
C GLU A 72 4.31 -3.31 4.65
N ALA A 73 4.53 -2.82 3.41
CA ALA A 73 3.98 -3.44 2.21
C ALA A 73 4.58 -4.84 1.96
N ILE A 74 5.86 -5.04 2.28
CA ILE A 74 6.53 -6.35 2.17
C ILE A 74 6.14 -7.29 3.32
N ALA A 75 5.87 -6.75 4.50
CA ALA A 75 5.56 -7.54 5.70
C ALA A 75 4.06 -7.84 5.92
N HIS A 76 3.20 -7.45 4.96
CA HIS A 76 1.75 -7.60 5.00
C HIS A 76 1.28 -9.05 4.84
#